data_AF-A0A2Z7DBE7-F1
#
_entry.id   AF-A0A2Z7DBE7-F1
#
_cell.length_a   1.000
_cell.length_b   1.000
_cell.length_c   1.000
_cell.angle_alpha   90.00
_cell.angle_beta   90.00
_cell.angle_gamma   90.00
#
_symmetry.space_group_name_H-M   'P 1'
#
loop_
_entity.id
_entity.type
_entity.pdbx_description
1 polymer ?
#
loop_
_entity_poly.entity_id
_entity_poly.type
_entity_poly.pdbx_seq_one_letter_code
_entity_poly.pdbx_strand_id
1 'polypeptide(L)' 'MDPRIWHKVAAVSGVAALGLGTYGAHFFKPKNPSYKEVWHTASLYHLVHTAALLAAPSTKYPTVFGALLTTGILGFSGT' A
#
# COMPACT_ATOMS: atom_id res chain seq x y z
N MET A 1 -1.06 -11.76 -19.54
CA MET A 1 -0.11 -11.21 -18.56
C MET A 1 0.18 -12.29 -17.54
N ASP A 2 1.45 -12.55 -17.21
CA ASP A 2 1.80 -13.52 -16.16
C ASP A 2 1.30 -12.98 -14.79
N PRO A 3 0.42 -13.68 -14.07
CA PRO A 3 -0.08 -13.25 -12.77
C PRO A 3 1.02 -12.93 -11.76
N ARG A 4 2.21 -13.56 -11.88
CA ARG A 4 3.35 -13.32 -10.98
C ARG A 4 3.90 -11.89 -11.04
N ILE A 5 3.52 -11.09 -12.04
CA ILE A 5 3.86 -9.66 -12.07
C ILE A 5 3.35 -8.93 -10.82
N TRP A 6 2.23 -9.35 -10.26
CA TRP A 6 1.65 -8.74 -9.06
C TRP A 6 2.50 -8.96 -7.81
N HIS A 7 3.28 -10.05 -7.71
CA HIS A 7 4.26 -10.20 -6.63
C HIS A 7 5.36 -9.13 -6.70
N LYS A 8 5.78 -8.73 -7.90
CA LYS A 8 6.78 -7.66 -8.07
C LYS A 8 6.20 -6.31 -7.66
N VAL A 9 4.96 -6.03 -8.06
CA VAL A 9 4.24 -4.81 -7.66
C VAL A 9 4.06 -4.78 -6.14
N ALA A 10 3.63 -5.90 -5.53
CA ALA A 10 3.49 -6.04 -4.10
C ALA A 10 4.83 -5.89 -3.37
N ALA A 11 5.95 -6.38 -3.93
CA ALA A 11 7.26 -6.22 -3.32
C ALA A 11 7.68 -4.74 -3.26
N VAL A 12 7.51 -3.99 -4.35
CA VAL A 12 7.80 -2.54 -4.38
C VAL A 12 6.89 -1.79 -3.41
N SER A 13 5.59 -2.08 -3.43
CA SER A 13 4.60 -1.51 -2.50
C SER A 13 4.96 -1.82 -1.04
N GLY A 14 5.42 -3.03 -0.75
CA GLY A 14 5.76 -3.45 0.62
C GLY A 14 7.01 -2.78 1.17
N VAL A 15 8.05 -2.59 0.36
CA VAL A 15 9.22 -1.80 0.76
C VAL A 15 8.81 -0.37 1.10
N ALA A 16 7.94 0.24 0.29
CA ALA A 16 7.43 1.58 0.55
C ALA A 16 6.57 1.63 1.83
N ALA A 17 5.65 0.67 2.02
CA ALA A 17 4.81 0.59 3.21
C ALA A 17 5.64 0.43 4.49
N LEU A 18 6.68 -0.42 4.47
CA LEU A 18 7.60 -0.59 5.60
C LEU A 18 8.39 0.69 5.89
N GLY A 19 8.94 1.33 4.85
CA GLY A 19 9.70 2.58 5.00
C GLY A 19 8.84 3.72 5.58
N LEU A 20 7.63 3.91 5.07
CA LEU A 20 6.69 4.92 5.57
C LEU A 20 6.19 4.60 6.99
N GLY A 21 5.94 3.33 7.29
CA GLY A 21 5.53 2.90 8.63
C GLY A 21 6.62 3.16 9.68
N THR A 22 7.87 2.77 9.39
CA THR A 22 9.01 3.00 10.29
C THR A 22 9.35 4.49 10.42
N TYR A 23 9.27 5.27 9.33
CA TYR A 23 9.38 6.72 9.41
C TYR A 23 8.31 7.33 10.33
N GLY A 24 7.06 6.87 10.21
CA GLY A 24 5.95 7.25 11.09
C GLY A 24 6.22 6.98 12.57
N ALA A 25 6.81 5.83 12.87
CA ALA A 25 7.08 5.40 14.25
C ALA A 25 8.26 6.14 14.89
N HIS A 26 9.32 6.41 14.13
CA HIS A 26 10.60 6.89 14.69
C HIS A 26 10.86 8.37 14.46
N PHE A 27 10.49 8.89 13.30
CA PHE A 27 10.94 10.21 12.83
C PHE A 27 9.80 11.22 12.66
N PHE A 28 8.58 10.75 12.40
CA PHE A 28 7.44 11.63 12.17
C PHE A 28 6.93 12.26 13.48
N LYS A 29 7.26 13.56 13.65
CA LYS A 29 6.90 14.37 14.82
C LYS A 29 6.15 15.63 14.37
N PRO A 30 4.89 15.51 13.92
CA PRO A 30 4.13 16.65 13.43
C PRO A 30 3.79 17.62 14.57
N LYS A 31 3.72 18.93 14.27
CA LYS A 31 3.27 19.96 15.23
C LYS A 31 1.81 19.77 15.63
N ASN A 32 0.96 19.38 14.68
CA ASN A 32 -0.43 19.03 14.94
C ASN A 32 -0.53 17.51 15.19
N PRO A 33 -0.98 17.07 16.39
CA PRO A 33 -1.13 15.66 16.71
C PRO A 33 -2.07 14.88 15.77
N SER A 34 -3.06 15.55 15.14
CA SER A 34 -4.00 14.88 14.22
C SER A 34 -3.28 14.24 13.03
N TYR A 35 -2.17 14.83 12.57
CA TYR A 35 -1.40 14.25 11.46
C TYR A 35 -0.76 12.92 11.83
N LYS A 36 -0.51 12.65 13.12
CA LYS A 36 0.01 11.35 13.54
C LYS A 36 -1.03 10.24 13.32
N GLU A 37 -2.29 10.54 13.59
CA GLU A 37 -3.40 9.61 13.32
C GLU A 37 -3.61 9.41 11.81
N VAL A 38 -3.60 10.50 11.03
CA VAL A 38 -3.65 10.43 9.56
C VAL A 38 -2.50 9.59 9.00
N TRP A 39 -1.28 9.82 9.47
CA TRP A 39 -0.10 9.06 9.05
C TRP A 39 -0.23 7.57 9.41
N HIS A 40 -0.71 7.27 10.61
CA HIS A 40 -0.93 5.89 11.05
C HIS A 40 -1.94 5.18 10.17
N THR A 41 -3.08 5.82 9.90
CA THR A 41 -4.14 5.27 9.03
C THR A 41 -3.62 5.07 7.60
N ALA A 42 -2.92 6.05 7.03
CA ALA A 42 -2.33 5.94 5.69
C ALA A 42 -1.30 4.79 5.61
N SER A 43 -0.44 4.67 6.63
CA SER A 43 0.56 3.58 6.70
C SER A 43 -0.12 2.22 6.81
N LEU A 44 -1.17 2.09 7.63
CA LEU A 44 -1.94 0.86 7.77
C LEU A 44 -2.61 0.48 6.46
N TYR A 45 -3.28 1.42 5.79
CA TYR A 45 -3.93 1.17 4.49
C TYR A 45 -2.91 0.75 3.43
N HIS A 46 -1.76 1.41 3.35
CA HIS A 46 -0.70 1.02 2.41
C HIS A 46 -0.21 -0.42 2.65
N LEU A 47 -0.04 -0.82 3.92
CA LEU A 47 0.34 -2.20 4.26
C LEU A 47 -0.77 -3.21 3.90
N VAL A 48 -2.03 -2.90 4.19
CA VAL A 48 -3.19 -3.76 3.85
C VAL A 48 -3.32 -3.90 2.33
N HIS A 49 -3.21 -2.80 1.58
CA HIS A 49 -3.23 -2.81 0.12
C HIS A 49 -2.06 -3.63 -0.47
N THR A 50 -0.88 -3.55 0.14
CA THR A 50 0.27 -4.39 -0.23
C THR A 50 -0.05 -5.87 -0.05
N ALA A 51 -0.63 -6.26 1.10
CA ALA A 51 -1.02 -7.64 1.35
C ALA A 51 -2.08 -8.13 0.35
N ALA A 52 -3.04 -7.26 -0.01
CA ALA A 52 -4.03 -7.56 -1.04
C ALA A 52 -3.38 -7.74 -2.43
N LEU A 53 -2.44 -6.88 -2.82
CA LEU A 53 -1.68 -7.02 -4.07
C LEU A 53 -0.84 -8.31 -4.10
N LEU A 54 -0.26 -8.70 -2.97
CA LEU A 54 0.47 -9.96 -2.83
C LEU A 54 -0.44 -11.16 -3.10
N ALA A 55 -1.70 -11.11 -2.65
CA ALA A 55 -2.68 -12.16 -2.89
C ALA A 55 -3.31 -12.15 -4.30
N ALA A 56 -3.06 -11.11 -5.11
CA ALA A 56 -3.69 -10.95 -6.42
C ALA A 56 -3.57 -12.18 -7.35
N PRO A 57 -2.41 -12.89 -7.44
CA PRO A 57 -2.27 -14.06 -8.31
C PRO A 57 -3.20 -15.23 -7.96
N SER A 58 -3.71 -15.28 -6.72
CA SER A 58 -4.61 -16.33 -6.23
C SER A 58 -6.09 -16.06 -6.55
N THR A 59 -6.41 -14.91 -7.15
CA THR A 59 -7.79 -14.55 -7.50
C THR A 59 -8.20 -15.14 -8.86
N LYS A 60 -9.51 -15.23 -9.13
CA LYS A 60 -10.04 -15.72 -10.42
C LYS A 60 -9.60 -14.86 -11.61
N TYR A 61 -9.43 -13.55 -11.41
CA TYR A 61 -9.04 -12.58 -12.44
C TYR A 61 -7.91 -11.67 -11.93
N PRO A 62 -6.66 -12.18 -11.84
CA PRO A 62 -5.56 -11.51 -11.16
C PRO A 62 -5.24 -10.13 -11.75
N THR A 63 -5.26 -10.00 -13.08
CA THR A 63 -4.99 -8.72 -13.76
C THR A 63 -6.07 -7.68 -13.48
N VAL A 64 -7.35 -8.06 -13.46
CA VAL A 64 -8.46 -7.13 -13.20
C VAL A 64 -8.41 -6.67 -11.74
N PHE A 65 -8.27 -7.63 -10.82
CA PHE A 65 -8.15 -7.35 -9.40
C PHE A 65 -6.97 -6.42 -9.10
N GLY A 66 -5.78 -6.78 -9.54
CA GLY A 66 -4.58 -5.99 -9.29
C GLY A 66 -4.64 -4.61 -9.96
N ALA A 67 -5.14 -4.51 -11.20
CA ALA A 67 -5.22 -3.24 -11.90
C ALA A 67 -6.19 -2.27 -11.23
N LEU A 68 -7.39 -2.73 -10.86
CA LEU A 68 -8.36 -1.90 -10.15
C LEU A 68 -7.85 -1.49 -8.77
N LEU A 69 -7.21 -2.42 -8.04
CA LEU A 69 -6.64 -2.13 -6.73
C LEU A 69 -5.51 -1.09 -6.83
N THR A 70 -4.54 -1.27 -7.73
CA THR A 70 -3.48 -0.28 -7.98
C THR A 70 -4.05 1.06 -8.42
N THR A 71 -5.06 1.07 -9.29
CA THR A 71 -5.73 2.30 -9.73
C THR A 71 -6.40 3.01 -8.55
N GLY A 72 -7.08 2.27 -7.67
CA GLY A 72 -7.68 2.81 -6.46
C GLY A 72 -6.64 3.39 -5.49
N ILE A 73 -5.52 2.68 -5.28
CA ILE A 73 -4.41 3.20 -4.46
C ILE A 73 -3.92 4.54 -5.03
N LEU A 74 -3.66 4.62 -6.34
CA LEU A 74 -3.17 5.86 -6.95
C LEU A 74 -4.22 6.98 -6.94
N GLY A 75 -5.49 6.66 -7.17
CA GLY A 75 -6.57 7.65 -7.25
C GLY A 75 -7.08 8.17 -5.90
N PHE A 76 -6.92 7.39 -4.82
CA PHE A 76 -7.49 7.72 -3.50
C PHE A 76 -6.47 7.82 -2.36
N SER A 77 -5.17 7.66 -2.61
CA SER A 77 -4.13 7.81 -1.57
C SER A 77 -3.78 9.28 -1.22
N GLY A 78 -4.45 10.25 -1.82
CA GLY A 78 -4.30 11.67 -1.49
C GLY A 78 -3.05 12.32 -2.05
N THR A 79 -2.65 11.95 -3.28
CA THR A 79 -1.70 12.75 -4.08
C THR A 79 -2.14 14.20 -4.22
#